data_AF-A0A178X3M9-F1
#
_entry.id   AF-A0A178X3M9-F1
#
_cell.length_a   1.000
_cell.length_b   1.000
_cell.length_c   1.000
_cell.angle_alpha   90.00
_cell.angle_beta   90.00
_cell.angle_gamma   90.00
#
_symmetry.space_group_name_H-M   'P 1'
#
loop_
_entity.id
_entity.type
_entity.pdbx_description
1 polymer ?
#
loop_
_entity_poly.entity_id
_entity_poly.type
_entity_poly.pdbx_seq_one_letter_code
_entity_poly.pdbx_strand_id
1 'polypeptide(L)'
;MTDLRWGLLGTGTIAAEFAAGVEQSRHGALAAVASRTAERARDFAARYEIPKAYGSYEELLAEPDVDAVYVATPHAQHGEWAIRAAEAGKHVLCEKPLTLTAPDAEKVIDAARRNDVFLMEAFMYRLHPQTRRLVELIESGAIGEVRAVDVTFSFDSGENDAARLGDPALGGGGILDVGCYCTSLARLVSQAATGIPAVEPTRVTGMARLTESGVDEFAMGLLRLPGDIIAQLSCGYLLTQDDHIRIYGTAGQLYVPKPAWIHELRTPGVSTIVLTPPDGEPEVIEIEATQGVYAREADYVAAHVADRQGPELAWTETLANMRTLDRWRAAVGYGR
;
A
#
# COMPACT_ATOMS: atom_id res chain seq x y z
N MET A 1 2.91 27.55 0.96
CA MET A 1 3.86 26.46 1.29
C MET A 1 4.71 26.24 0.07
N THR A 2 6.02 26.02 0.24
CA THR A 2 6.92 25.63 -0.86
C THR A 2 6.64 24.19 -1.27
N ASP A 3 6.71 23.88 -2.55
CA ASP A 3 6.52 22.52 -3.08
C ASP A 3 7.56 21.58 -2.48
N LEU A 4 7.14 20.37 -2.12
CA LEU A 4 8.00 19.29 -1.66
C LEU A 4 8.73 18.69 -2.87
N ARG A 5 10.06 18.79 -2.89
CA ARG A 5 10.88 18.34 -4.03
C ARG A 5 11.19 16.86 -3.91
N TRP A 6 10.67 16.09 -4.86
CA TRP A 6 10.72 14.62 -4.87
C TRP A 6 11.94 14.08 -5.63
N GLY A 7 12.61 13.12 -5.00
CA GLY A 7 13.58 12.23 -5.62
C GLY A 7 12.98 10.83 -5.82
N LEU A 8 13.10 10.25 -7.01
CA LEU A 8 12.59 8.89 -7.29
C LEU A 8 13.73 7.88 -7.24
N LEU A 9 13.66 6.91 -6.32
CA LEU A 9 14.60 5.78 -6.27
C LEU A 9 14.00 4.60 -7.02
N GLY A 10 14.35 4.48 -8.30
CA GLY A 10 13.83 3.48 -9.21
C GLY A 10 13.15 4.10 -10.43
N THR A 11 13.08 3.32 -11.51
CA THR A 11 12.55 3.74 -12.81
C THR A 11 11.56 2.71 -13.37
N GLY A 12 10.89 1.97 -12.49
CA GLY A 12 9.90 0.95 -12.84
C GLY A 12 8.50 1.52 -13.08
N THR A 13 7.54 0.64 -13.35
CA THR A 13 6.14 1.01 -13.62
C THR A 13 5.53 1.86 -12.50
N ILE A 14 5.77 1.50 -11.24
CA ILE A 14 5.18 2.25 -10.12
C ILE A 14 5.81 3.64 -9.96
N ALA A 15 7.12 3.78 -10.20
CA ALA A 15 7.79 5.09 -10.25
C ALA A 15 7.21 5.98 -11.37
N ALA A 16 6.88 5.38 -12.52
CA ALA A 16 6.23 6.05 -13.64
C ALA A 16 4.81 6.54 -13.30
N GLU A 17 4.03 5.76 -12.56
CA GLU A 17 2.70 6.18 -12.09
C GLU A 17 2.79 7.28 -11.03
N PHE A 18 3.74 7.18 -10.09
CA PHE A 18 3.96 8.23 -9.10
C PHE A 18 4.44 9.54 -9.75
N ALA A 19 5.37 9.47 -10.72
CA ALA A 19 5.82 10.65 -11.47
C ALA A 19 4.66 11.39 -12.16
N ALA A 20 3.81 10.65 -12.87
CA ALA A 20 2.60 11.22 -13.51
C ALA A 20 1.58 11.76 -12.48
N GLY A 21 1.55 11.18 -11.28
CA GLY A 21 0.75 11.68 -10.15
C GLY A 21 1.29 13.01 -9.60
N VAL A 22 2.61 13.14 -9.44
CA VAL A 22 3.24 14.38 -8.95
C VAL A 22 3.00 15.55 -9.91
N GLU A 23 2.90 15.33 -11.22
CA GLU A 23 2.49 16.38 -12.18
C GLU A 23 1.10 16.96 -11.88
N GLN A 24 0.22 16.20 -11.21
CA GLN A 24 -1.13 16.61 -10.80
C GLN A 24 -1.21 17.01 -9.31
N SER A 25 -0.08 16.93 -8.59
CA SER A 25 0.01 17.33 -7.18
C SER A 25 -0.05 18.85 -7.06
N ARG A 26 -0.66 19.34 -5.98
CA ARG A 26 -0.70 20.77 -5.66
C ARG A 26 0.55 21.24 -4.92
N HIS A 27 1.27 20.32 -4.31
CA HIS A 27 2.34 20.60 -3.36
C HIS A 27 3.62 19.78 -3.59
N GLY A 28 3.73 19.08 -4.71
CA GLY A 28 4.88 18.24 -5.04
C GLY A 28 5.49 18.63 -6.38
N ALA A 29 6.80 18.53 -6.49
CA ALA A 29 7.53 18.73 -7.74
C ALA A 29 8.64 17.67 -7.89
N LEU A 30 8.80 17.11 -9.10
CA LEU A 30 9.89 16.16 -9.39
C LEU A 30 11.21 16.92 -9.53
N ALA A 31 12.20 16.56 -8.71
CA ALA A 31 13.53 17.20 -8.71
C ALA A 31 14.63 16.28 -9.23
N ALA A 32 14.57 15.00 -8.91
CA ALA A 32 15.58 14.03 -9.30
C ALA A 32 15.02 12.62 -9.50
N VAL A 33 15.69 11.82 -10.32
CA VAL A 33 15.48 10.38 -10.42
C VAL A 33 16.81 9.64 -10.44
N ALA A 34 16.84 8.46 -9.85
CA ALA A 34 17.99 7.57 -9.89
C ALA A 34 17.59 6.16 -10.30
N SER A 35 18.51 5.49 -10.99
CA SER A 35 18.43 4.08 -11.33
C SER A 35 19.80 3.43 -11.11
N ARG A 36 19.87 2.10 -11.15
CA ARG A 36 21.15 1.37 -11.08
C ARG A 36 22.02 1.54 -12.31
N THR A 37 21.48 2.12 -13.39
CA THR A 37 22.23 2.49 -14.59
C THR A 37 21.89 3.93 -14.99
N ALA A 38 22.92 4.71 -15.31
CA ALA A 38 22.75 6.12 -15.68
C ALA A 38 21.89 6.31 -16.95
N GLU A 39 21.91 5.34 -17.87
CA GLU A 39 21.07 5.35 -19.08
C GLU A 39 19.57 5.32 -18.72
N ARG A 40 19.13 4.34 -17.92
CA ARG A 40 17.72 4.24 -17.51
C ARG A 40 17.24 5.47 -16.75
N ALA A 41 18.09 6.04 -15.90
CA ALA A 41 17.76 7.27 -15.18
C ALA A 41 17.57 8.45 -16.14
N ARG A 42 18.44 8.62 -17.15
CA ARG A 42 18.31 9.68 -18.15
C ARG A 42 17.07 9.51 -19.02
N ASP A 43 16.78 8.28 -19.46
CA ASP A 43 15.60 8.00 -20.29
C ASP A 43 14.31 8.29 -19.52
N PHE A 44 14.25 7.89 -18.25
CA PHE A 44 13.12 8.18 -17.37
C PHE A 44 12.98 9.68 -17.12
N ALA A 45 14.08 10.37 -16.81
CA ALA A 45 14.08 11.81 -16.59
C ALA A 45 13.61 12.59 -17.83
N ALA A 46 14.04 12.19 -19.03
CA ALA A 46 13.60 12.80 -20.28
C ALA A 46 12.09 12.61 -20.52
N ARG A 47 11.54 11.45 -20.16
CA ARG A 47 10.11 11.14 -20.34
C ARG A 47 9.19 11.97 -19.42
N TYR A 48 9.63 12.24 -18.20
CA TYR A 48 8.85 12.93 -17.15
C TYR A 48 9.38 14.32 -16.82
N GLU A 49 10.22 14.88 -17.71
CA GLU A 49 10.80 16.22 -17.60
C GLU A 49 11.50 16.49 -16.24
N ILE A 50 12.15 15.47 -15.68
CA ILE A 50 12.81 15.54 -14.37
C ILE A 50 14.20 16.21 -14.53
N PRO A 51 14.50 17.28 -13.77
CA PRO A 51 15.72 18.08 -14.02
C PRO A 51 17.04 17.34 -13.83
N LYS A 52 17.12 16.39 -12.90
CA LYS A 52 18.36 15.69 -12.53
C LYS A 52 18.18 14.17 -12.61
N ALA A 53 19.19 13.48 -13.15
CA ALA A 53 19.20 12.03 -13.31
C ALA A 53 20.53 11.43 -12.86
N TYR A 54 20.49 10.40 -12.00
CA TYR A 54 21.68 9.79 -11.41
C TYR A 54 21.81 8.30 -11.70
N GLY A 55 23.05 7.83 -11.82
CA GLY A 55 23.38 6.42 -12.09
C GLY A 55 23.48 5.55 -10.84
N SER A 56 23.32 6.14 -9.66
CA SER A 56 23.23 5.47 -8.37
C SER A 56 22.23 6.17 -7.46
N TYR A 57 21.69 5.44 -6.50
CA TYR A 57 20.75 5.98 -5.53
C TYR A 57 21.46 6.88 -4.51
N GLU A 58 22.73 6.57 -4.17
CA GLU A 58 23.56 7.40 -3.29
C GLU A 58 23.77 8.82 -3.81
N GLU A 59 24.01 8.98 -5.11
CA GLU A 59 24.12 10.30 -5.74
C GLU A 59 22.83 11.13 -5.58
N LEU A 60 21.66 10.51 -5.71
CA LEU A 60 20.38 11.19 -5.48
C LEU A 60 20.18 11.54 -4.01
N LEU A 61 20.57 10.65 -3.09
CA LEU A 61 20.46 10.93 -1.65
C LEU A 61 21.38 12.08 -1.21
N ALA A 62 22.50 12.29 -1.91
CA ALA A 62 23.40 13.41 -1.68
C ALA A 62 22.90 14.74 -2.29
N GLU A 63 21.85 14.73 -3.12
CA GLU A 63 21.36 15.93 -3.82
C GLU A 63 20.67 16.89 -2.84
N PRO A 64 21.20 18.12 -2.62
CA PRO A 64 20.62 19.08 -1.68
C PRO A 64 19.23 19.59 -2.09
N ASP A 65 18.87 19.49 -3.36
CA ASP A 65 17.57 19.96 -3.87
C ASP A 65 16.45 18.92 -3.78
N VAL A 66 16.67 17.79 -3.11
CA VAL A 66 15.65 16.78 -2.83
C VAL A 66 15.25 16.85 -1.36
N ASP A 67 13.95 17.02 -1.09
CA ASP A 67 13.40 17.09 0.28
C ASP A 67 12.87 15.72 0.74
N ALA A 68 12.22 15.00 -0.18
CA ALA A 68 11.63 13.69 0.06
C ALA A 68 11.98 12.72 -1.07
N VAL A 69 12.05 11.43 -0.76
CA VAL A 69 12.22 10.37 -1.74
C VAL A 69 11.03 9.43 -1.78
N TYR A 70 10.69 9.01 -3.00
CA TYR A 70 9.80 7.89 -3.25
C TYR A 70 10.63 6.64 -3.56
N VAL A 71 10.59 5.66 -2.65
CA VAL A 71 11.34 4.41 -2.77
C VAL A 71 10.51 3.41 -3.56
N ALA A 72 10.83 3.26 -4.84
CA ALA A 72 10.12 2.41 -5.82
C ALA A 72 10.99 1.25 -6.32
N THR A 73 11.91 0.78 -5.48
CA THR A 73 12.80 -0.34 -5.78
C THR A 73 12.05 -1.68 -5.67
N PRO A 74 12.64 -2.83 -6.01
CA PRO A 74 12.04 -4.12 -5.66
C PRO A 74 11.88 -4.29 -4.14
N HIS A 75 10.92 -5.11 -3.69
CA HIS A 75 10.54 -5.24 -2.27
C HIS A 75 11.73 -5.49 -1.33
N ALA A 76 12.63 -6.39 -1.72
CA ALA A 76 13.82 -6.74 -0.92
C ALA A 76 14.78 -5.57 -0.67
N GLN A 77 14.70 -4.50 -1.48
CA GLN A 77 15.56 -3.33 -1.38
C GLN A 77 14.90 -2.14 -0.67
N HIS A 78 13.59 -2.18 -0.41
CA HIS A 78 12.85 -1.09 0.24
C HIS A 78 13.51 -0.67 1.56
N GLY A 79 13.72 -1.62 2.47
CA GLY A 79 14.24 -1.35 3.80
C GLY A 79 15.63 -0.72 3.79
N GLU A 80 16.53 -1.22 2.94
CA GLU A 80 17.88 -0.65 2.80
C GLU A 80 17.82 0.80 2.34
N TRP A 81 17.07 1.09 1.27
CA TRP A 81 17.03 2.44 0.71
C TRP A 81 16.22 3.42 1.53
N ALA A 82 15.18 2.96 2.24
CA ALA A 82 14.46 3.77 3.19
C ALA A 82 15.34 4.18 4.39
N ILE A 83 16.15 3.25 4.93
CA ILE A 83 17.12 3.55 6.00
C ILE A 83 18.17 4.55 5.50
N ARG A 84 18.80 4.29 4.35
CA ARG A 84 19.83 5.19 3.79
C ARG A 84 19.27 6.57 3.46
N ALA A 85 18.03 6.65 2.98
CA ALA A 85 17.37 7.92 2.73
C ALA A 85 17.15 8.71 4.03
N ALA A 86 16.68 8.04 5.09
CA ALA A 86 16.52 8.66 6.39
C ALA A 86 17.87 9.13 6.97
N GLU A 87 18.94 8.33 6.85
CA GLU A 87 20.30 8.70 7.27
C GLU A 87 20.87 9.89 6.47
N ALA A 88 20.45 10.06 5.22
CA ALA A 88 20.76 11.25 4.41
C ALA A 88 19.86 12.46 4.74
N GLY A 89 18.97 12.35 5.73
CA GLY A 89 18.05 13.41 6.14
C GLY A 89 16.89 13.64 5.16
N LYS A 90 16.59 12.68 4.28
CA LYS A 90 15.46 12.77 3.35
C LYS A 90 14.19 12.21 3.98
N HIS A 91 13.07 12.87 3.74
CA HIS A 91 11.76 12.31 4.04
C HIS A 91 11.47 11.12 3.12
N VAL A 92 10.73 10.12 3.59
CA VAL A 92 10.57 8.84 2.90
C VAL A 92 9.10 8.49 2.71
N LEU A 93 8.69 8.36 1.45
CA LEU A 93 7.51 7.60 1.06
C LEU A 93 8.01 6.29 0.43
N CYS A 94 7.77 5.16 1.08
CA CYS A 94 8.29 3.87 0.61
C CYS A 94 7.18 2.98 0.10
N GLU A 95 7.37 2.36 -1.06
CA GLU A 95 6.41 1.40 -1.60
C GLU A 95 6.11 0.26 -0.63
N LYS A 96 4.90 -0.28 -0.79
CA LYS A 96 4.41 -1.41 -0.01
C LYS A 96 4.90 -2.74 -0.61
N PRO A 97 5.10 -3.78 0.21
CA PRO A 97 5.19 -3.71 1.67
C PRO A 97 6.47 -2.96 2.06
N LEU A 98 6.45 -2.24 3.19
CA LEU A 98 7.59 -1.40 3.62
C LEU A 98 8.91 -2.20 3.66
N THR A 99 8.85 -3.46 4.08
CA THR A 99 9.96 -4.41 4.07
C THR A 99 9.44 -5.83 3.85
N LEU A 100 10.33 -6.82 3.86
CA LEU A 100 9.94 -8.23 3.79
C LEU A 100 9.50 -8.81 5.14
N THR A 101 9.84 -8.19 6.27
CA THR A 101 9.54 -8.72 7.62
C THR A 101 9.27 -7.60 8.62
N ALA A 102 8.44 -7.85 9.64
CA ALA A 102 8.17 -6.86 10.67
C ALA A 102 9.44 -6.37 11.40
N PRO A 103 10.41 -7.23 11.79
CA PRO A 103 11.66 -6.76 12.39
C PRO A 103 12.47 -5.83 11.49
N ASP A 104 12.43 -6.01 10.16
CA ASP A 104 13.09 -5.08 9.25
C ASP A 104 12.33 -3.75 9.15
N ALA A 105 10.99 -3.77 9.20
CA ALA A 105 10.19 -2.54 9.23
C ALA A 105 10.48 -1.72 10.51
N GLU A 106 10.70 -2.38 11.65
CA GLU A 106 11.11 -1.73 12.90
C GLU A 106 12.44 -0.98 12.73
N LYS A 107 13.42 -1.56 12.01
CA LYS A 107 14.71 -0.89 11.72
C LYS A 107 14.53 0.36 10.86
N VAL A 108 13.64 0.32 9.88
CA VAL A 108 13.31 1.48 9.01
C VAL A 108 12.68 2.60 9.83
N ILE A 109 11.69 2.27 10.66
CA ILE A 109 11.02 3.22 11.56
C ILE A 109 12.00 3.83 12.56
N ASP A 110 12.90 3.01 13.12
CA ASP A 110 13.93 3.50 14.03
C ASP A 110 14.93 4.44 13.33
N ALA A 111 15.30 4.17 12.08
CA ALA A 111 16.13 5.08 11.29
C ALA A 111 15.42 6.40 11.02
N ALA A 112 14.13 6.38 10.66
CA ALA A 112 13.35 7.59 10.46
C ALA A 112 13.25 8.43 11.76
N ARG A 113 12.98 7.77 12.89
CA ARG A 113 12.92 8.40 14.22
C ARG A 113 14.26 9.01 14.63
N ARG A 114 15.37 8.29 14.44
CA ARG A 114 16.72 8.76 14.82
C ARG A 114 17.15 9.99 14.03
N ASN A 115 16.75 10.09 12.76
CA ASN A 115 17.13 11.18 11.87
C ASN A 115 16.07 12.29 11.79
N ASP A 116 14.99 12.20 12.58
CA ASP A 116 13.90 13.18 12.61
C ASP A 116 13.29 13.46 11.23
N VAL A 117 13.07 12.40 10.44
CA VAL A 117 12.45 12.51 9.10
C VAL A 117 11.06 11.89 9.07
N PHE A 118 10.21 12.40 8.18
CA PHE A 118 8.96 11.76 7.83
C PHE A 118 9.18 10.39 7.20
N LEU A 119 8.37 9.41 7.61
CA LEU A 119 8.26 8.09 6.98
C LEU A 119 6.79 7.67 6.86
N MET A 120 6.40 7.21 5.67
CA MET A 120 5.10 6.59 5.43
C MET A 120 5.25 5.43 4.42
N GLU A 121 4.52 4.34 4.66
CA GLU A 121 4.33 3.27 3.69
C GLU A 121 3.25 3.66 2.68
N ALA A 122 3.52 3.49 1.38
CA ALA A 122 2.71 3.99 0.27
C ALA A 122 1.49 3.09 0.00
N PHE A 123 0.48 3.16 0.86
CA PHE A 123 -0.83 2.57 0.62
C PHE A 123 -1.80 3.60 0.03
N MET A 124 -1.58 3.97 -1.23
CA MET A 124 -2.33 5.00 -1.96
C MET A 124 -3.85 4.91 -1.84
N TYR A 125 -4.40 3.69 -1.80
CA TYR A 125 -5.84 3.45 -1.68
C TYR A 125 -6.42 3.97 -0.35
N ARG A 126 -5.62 4.02 0.73
CA ARG A 126 -6.06 4.48 2.06
C ARG A 126 -6.46 5.94 2.07
N LEU A 127 -5.90 6.73 1.16
CA LEU A 127 -6.18 8.16 0.98
C LEU A 127 -7.30 8.42 -0.04
N HIS A 128 -7.88 7.36 -0.63
CA HIS A 128 -8.93 7.49 -1.62
C HIS A 128 -10.29 7.80 -0.95
N PRO A 129 -11.12 8.71 -1.51
CA PRO A 129 -12.44 9.03 -0.96
C PRO A 129 -13.37 7.82 -0.75
N GLN A 130 -13.28 6.79 -1.60
CA GLN A 130 -14.03 5.54 -1.43
C GLN A 130 -13.69 4.86 -0.09
N THR A 131 -12.41 4.78 0.27
CA THR A 131 -11.97 4.15 1.53
C THR A 131 -12.41 4.97 2.73
N ARG A 132 -12.31 6.30 2.64
CA ARG A 132 -12.87 7.19 3.67
C ARG A 132 -14.37 6.98 3.84
N ARG A 133 -15.14 6.94 2.74
CA ARG A 133 -16.59 6.74 2.79
C ARG A 133 -16.96 5.37 3.37
N LEU A 134 -16.20 4.33 3.06
CA LEU A 134 -16.36 3.00 3.63
C LEU A 134 -16.23 3.02 5.16
N VAL A 135 -15.20 3.70 5.68
CA VAL A 135 -14.97 3.88 7.12
C VAL A 135 -16.13 4.66 7.75
N GLU A 136 -16.56 5.78 7.16
CA GLU A 136 -17.68 6.58 7.67
C GLU A 136 -19.00 5.77 7.77
N LEU A 137 -19.24 4.86 6.83
CA LEU A 137 -20.43 3.98 6.85
C LEU A 137 -20.35 2.95 7.99
N ILE A 138 -19.17 2.43 8.29
CA ILE A 138 -18.96 1.51 9.41
C ILE A 138 -19.12 2.26 10.74
N GLU A 139 -18.44 3.39 10.90
CA GLU A 139 -18.44 4.20 12.13
C GLU A 139 -19.83 4.77 12.46
N SER A 140 -20.63 5.11 11.44
CA SER A 140 -22.01 5.57 11.63
C SER A 140 -22.98 4.44 11.98
N GLY A 141 -22.54 3.17 11.94
CA GLY A 141 -23.35 2.01 12.24
C GLY A 141 -24.32 1.63 11.12
N ALA A 142 -24.06 2.03 9.87
CA ALA A 142 -24.95 1.78 8.73
C ALA A 142 -25.27 0.29 8.49
N ILE A 143 -24.41 -0.61 8.97
CA ILE A 143 -24.58 -2.06 8.91
C ILE A 143 -24.66 -2.72 10.30
N GLY A 144 -24.80 -1.95 11.38
CA GLY A 144 -24.77 -2.46 12.75
C GLY A 144 -23.40 -3.01 13.17
N GLU A 145 -23.37 -4.07 13.98
CA GLU A 145 -22.11 -4.69 14.41
C GLU A 145 -21.48 -5.47 13.27
N VAL A 146 -20.25 -5.13 12.90
CA VAL A 146 -19.48 -5.86 11.88
C VAL A 146 -19.18 -7.28 12.38
N ARG A 147 -19.43 -8.28 11.54
CA ARG A 147 -19.21 -9.71 11.84
C ARG A 147 -18.13 -10.34 10.98
N ALA A 148 -18.14 -10.01 9.69
CA ALA A 148 -17.19 -10.59 8.75
C ALA A 148 -16.79 -9.61 7.65
N VAL A 149 -15.59 -9.81 7.11
CA VAL A 149 -15.08 -9.09 5.95
C VAL A 149 -14.46 -10.08 4.97
N ASP A 150 -14.72 -9.91 3.68
CA ASP A 150 -14.14 -10.69 2.59
C ASP A 150 -13.41 -9.72 1.66
N VAL A 151 -12.10 -9.92 1.50
CA VAL A 151 -11.24 -9.05 0.69
C VAL A 151 -10.43 -9.87 -0.28
N THR A 152 -10.55 -9.52 -1.55
CA THR A 152 -9.87 -10.21 -2.64
C THR A 152 -9.07 -9.24 -3.48
N PHE A 153 -7.82 -9.60 -3.79
CA PHE A 153 -7.02 -8.92 -4.78
C PHE A 153 -6.09 -9.89 -5.52
N SER A 154 -6.31 -10.09 -6.82
CA SER A 154 -5.39 -10.84 -7.68
C SER A 154 -5.37 -10.34 -9.11
N PHE A 155 -4.31 -10.73 -9.81
CA PHE A 155 -4.14 -10.44 -11.21
C PHE A 155 -3.40 -11.59 -11.89
N ASP A 156 -3.46 -11.63 -13.21
CA ASP A 156 -2.57 -12.47 -14.01
C ASP A 156 -1.36 -11.62 -14.44
N SER A 157 -0.21 -11.90 -13.86
CA SER A 157 1.03 -11.17 -14.13
C SER A 157 1.61 -11.47 -15.51
N GLY A 158 1.13 -12.53 -16.17
CA GLY A 158 1.77 -13.10 -17.36
C GLY A 158 3.23 -13.50 -17.11
N GLU A 159 3.95 -13.80 -18.19
CA GLU A 159 5.33 -14.32 -18.11
C GLU A 159 6.36 -13.25 -17.67
N ASN A 160 6.09 -11.97 -17.94
CA ASN A 160 7.09 -10.91 -17.76
C ASN A 160 7.37 -10.53 -16.30
N ASP A 161 6.37 -10.63 -15.41
CA ASP A 161 6.55 -10.31 -13.98
C ASP A 161 6.60 -11.57 -13.10
N ALA A 162 6.30 -12.75 -13.66
CA ALA A 162 6.37 -14.03 -12.97
C ALA A 162 7.77 -14.34 -12.43
N ALA A 163 8.84 -13.86 -13.09
CA ALA A 163 10.20 -14.06 -12.61
C ALA A 163 10.50 -13.30 -11.30
N ARG A 164 10.04 -12.04 -11.18
CA ARG A 164 10.18 -11.26 -9.94
C ARG A 164 9.28 -11.82 -8.85
N LEU A 165 8.03 -12.09 -9.19
CA LEU A 165 7.00 -12.57 -8.25
C LEU A 165 7.23 -14.02 -7.82
N GLY A 166 7.95 -14.81 -8.61
CA GLY A 166 8.37 -16.17 -8.28
C GLY A 166 9.67 -16.26 -7.48
N ASP A 167 10.39 -15.16 -7.24
CA ASP A 167 11.67 -15.17 -6.55
C ASP A 167 11.54 -14.83 -5.05
N PRO A 168 11.76 -15.78 -4.12
CA PRO A 168 11.71 -15.51 -2.69
C PRO A 168 12.76 -14.48 -2.23
N ALA A 169 13.92 -14.40 -2.90
CA ALA A 169 14.97 -13.45 -2.55
C ALA A 169 14.56 -12.00 -2.87
N LEU A 170 13.59 -11.81 -3.78
CA LEU A 170 13.01 -10.50 -4.10
C LEU A 170 11.75 -10.19 -3.30
N GLY A 171 11.31 -11.08 -2.40
CA GLY A 171 10.04 -10.96 -1.70
C GLY A 171 8.84 -11.18 -2.61
N GLY A 172 8.96 -12.16 -3.51
CA GLY A 172 7.87 -12.62 -4.37
C GLY A 172 6.71 -13.24 -3.59
N GLY A 173 5.65 -13.62 -4.30
CA GLY A 173 4.41 -14.17 -3.75
C GLY A 173 3.26 -13.16 -3.68
N GLY A 174 2.04 -13.68 -3.78
CA GLY A 174 0.81 -12.90 -3.75
C GLY A 174 0.59 -12.19 -2.41
N ILE A 175 0.95 -12.80 -1.28
CA ILE A 175 0.75 -12.24 0.05
C ILE A 175 1.49 -10.91 0.21
N LEU A 176 2.76 -10.84 -0.20
CA LEU A 176 3.54 -9.61 -0.10
C LEU A 176 3.12 -8.58 -1.15
N ASP A 177 2.86 -9.02 -2.39
CA ASP A 177 2.59 -8.10 -3.49
C ASP A 177 1.19 -7.45 -3.41
N VAL A 178 0.14 -8.27 -3.24
CA VAL A 178 -1.26 -7.80 -3.25
C VAL A 178 -2.05 -8.17 -1.97
N GLY A 179 -1.67 -9.23 -1.27
CA GLY A 179 -2.28 -9.60 0.02
C GLY A 179 -2.02 -8.59 1.13
N CYS A 180 -0.99 -7.74 0.99
CA CYS A 180 -0.72 -6.60 1.86
C CYS A 180 -1.84 -5.54 1.82
N TYR A 181 -2.57 -5.41 0.71
CA TYR A 181 -3.79 -4.60 0.62
C TYR A 181 -4.94 -5.27 1.37
N CYS A 182 -5.14 -6.58 1.16
CA CYS A 182 -6.22 -7.33 1.81
C CYS A 182 -6.11 -7.29 3.34
N THR A 183 -4.90 -7.51 3.86
CA THR A 183 -4.59 -7.40 5.30
C THR A 183 -4.77 -5.98 5.81
N SER A 184 -4.25 -4.98 5.10
CA SER A 184 -4.36 -3.56 5.46
C SER A 184 -5.83 -3.12 5.55
N LEU A 185 -6.68 -3.53 4.60
CA LEU A 185 -8.09 -3.17 4.60
C LEU A 185 -8.88 -3.91 5.69
N ALA A 186 -8.68 -5.22 5.85
CA ALA A 186 -9.40 -5.98 6.88
C ALA A 186 -9.12 -5.42 8.28
N ARG A 187 -7.87 -5.00 8.54
CA ARG A 187 -7.50 -4.29 9.76
C ARG A 187 -8.21 -2.94 9.87
N LEU A 188 -8.27 -2.14 8.80
CA LEU A 188 -9.00 -0.87 8.78
C LEU A 188 -10.49 -1.04 9.10
N VAL A 189 -11.14 -2.08 8.58
CA VAL A 189 -12.54 -2.39 8.89
C VAL A 189 -12.71 -2.69 10.38
N SER A 190 -11.80 -3.46 10.98
CA SER A 190 -11.83 -3.73 12.42
C SER A 190 -11.56 -2.48 13.25
N GLN A 191 -10.68 -1.58 12.80
CA GLN A 191 -10.43 -0.28 13.45
C GLN A 191 -11.71 0.56 13.46
N ALA A 192 -12.33 0.76 12.30
CA ALA A 192 -13.57 1.51 12.17
C ALA A 192 -14.70 0.91 13.03
N ALA A 193 -14.79 -0.42 13.12
CA ALA A 193 -15.82 -1.10 13.89
C ALA A 193 -15.59 -1.08 15.41
N THR A 194 -14.34 -0.98 15.87
CA THR A 194 -13.99 -1.15 17.30
C THR A 194 -13.40 0.09 17.95
N GLY A 195 -12.97 1.08 17.18
CA GLY A 195 -12.25 2.26 17.65
C GLY A 195 -10.82 1.97 18.13
N ILE A 196 -10.31 0.75 17.97
CA ILE A 196 -8.93 0.39 18.32
C ILE A 196 -8.01 0.93 17.22
N PRO A 197 -7.02 1.80 17.51
CA PRO A 197 -6.21 2.43 16.45
C PRO A 197 -5.34 1.46 15.65
N ALA A 198 -4.67 0.52 16.33
CA ALA A 198 -3.79 -0.46 15.69
C ALA A 198 -4.24 -1.89 16.02
N VAL A 199 -4.79 -2.57 15.01
CA VAL A 199 -5.36 -3.90 15.16
C VAL A 199 -4.37 -4.96 14.69
N GLU A 200 -4.13 -5.99 15.51
CA GLU A 200 -3.48 -7.23 15.08
C GLU A 200 -4.47 -8.41 15.28
N PRO A 201 -4.46 -9.43 14.40
CA PRO A 201 -5.36 -10.56 14.56
C PRO A 201 -4.99 -11.42 15.77
N THR A 202 -5.97 -11.94 16.50
CA THR A 202 -5.73 -12.92 17.58
C THR A 202 -5.40 -14.31 17.03
N ARG A 203 -5.85 -14.62 15.82
CA ARG A 203 -5.57 -15.89 15.13
C ARG A 203 -5.43 -15.67 13.63
N VAL A 204 -4.51 -16.40 13.01
CA VAL A 204 -4.31 -16.46 11.56
C VAL A 204 -4.19 -17.93 11.15
N THR A 205 -4.89 -18.34 10.10
CA THR A 205 -4.75 -19.64 9.44
C THR A 205 -4.91 -19.45 7.95
N GLY A 206 -4.38 -20.34 7.12
CA GLY A 206 -4.52 -20.21 5.68
C GLY A 206 -4.06 -21.43 4.92
N MET A 207 -4.23 -21.38 3.61
CA MET A 207 -3.68 -22.34 2.66
C MET A 207 -3.16 -21.55 1.46
N ALA A 208 -2.12 -22.08 0.82
CA ALA A 208 -1.61 -21.51 -0.43
C ALA A 208 -1.27 -22.61 -1.43
N ARG A 209 -1.35 -22.26 -2.71
CA ARG A 209 -0.64 -22.95 -3.77
C ARG A 209 0.75 -22.33 -3.86
N LEU A 210 1.76 -23.09 -3.44
CA LEU A 210 3.15 -22.65 -3.48
C LEU A 210 3.78 -22.99 -4.84
N THR A 211 4.66 -22.13 -5.31
CA THR A 211 5.56 -22.42 -6.45
C THR A 211 6.66 -23.39 -6.04
N GLU A 212 7.43 -23.89 -7.01
CA GLU A 212 8.63 -24.70 -6.75
C GLU A 212 9.69 -23.94 -5.92
N SER A 213 9.72 -22.61 -6.02
CA SER A 213 10.60 -21.73 -5.25
C SER A 213 10.10 -21.41 -3.84
N GLY A 214 8.92 -21.93 -3.46
CA GLY A 214 8.37 -21.80 -2.10
C GLY A 214 7.66 -20.47 -1.81
N VAL A 215 7.38 -19.65 -2.83
CA VAL A 215 6.51 -18.46 -2.68
C VAL A 215 5.06 -18.81 -2.96
N ASP A 216 4.11 -18.04 -2.42
CA ASP A 216 2.70 -18.26 -2.64
C ASP A 216 2.24 -17.70 -3.99
N GLU A 217 1.85 -18.58 -4.91
CA GLU A 217 1.23 -18.17 -6.18
C GLU A 217 -0.18 -17.62 -5.95
N PHE A 218 -0.90 -18.33 -5.09
CA PHE A 218 -2.25 -18.02 -4.65
C PHE A 218 -2.39 -18.41 -3.20
N ALA A 219 -2.95 -17.54 -2.37
CA ALA A 219 -3.14 -17.76 -0.95
C ALA A 219 -4.53 -17.32 -0.51
N MET A 220 -5.09 -18.09 0.42
CA MET A 220 -6.27 -17.72 1.19
C MET A 220 -5.91 -17.68 2.67
N GLY A 221 -6.50 -16.73 3.40
CA GLY A 221 -6.28 -16.51 4.82
C GLY A 221 -7.58 -16.28 5.57
N LEU A 222 -7.66 -16.81 6.79
CA LEU A 222 -8.70 -16.49 7.77
C LEU A 222 -8.05 -15.86 9.00
N LEU A 223 -8.50 -14.65 9.34
CA LEU A 223 -8.03 -13.89 10.47
C LEU A 223 -9.18 -13.71 11.46
N ARG A 224 -8.89 -13.83 12.74
CA ARG A 224 -9.78 -13.34 13.80
C ARG A 224 -9.26 -12.01 14.30
N LEU A 225 -10.02 -10.94 14.08
CA LEU A 225 -9.68 -9.58 14.49
C LEU A 225 -10.42 -9.22 15.79
N PRO A 226 -10.01 -8.16 16.51
CA PRO A 226 -10.78 -7.58 17.62
C PRO A 226 -12.24 -7.32 17.24
N GLY A 227 -13.13 -7.42 18.22
CA GLY A 227 -14.58 -7.41 17.98
C GLY A 227 -15.15 -8.76 17.51
N ASP A 228 -14.33 -9.82 17.55
CA ASP A 228 -14.64 -11.15 17.03
C ASP A 228 -14.95 -11.19 15.52
N ILE A 229 -14.47 -10.18 14.80
CA ILE A 229 -14.64 -10.04 13.36
C ILE A 229 -13.80 -11.10 12.65
N ILE A 230 -14.42 -11.87 11.75
CA ILE A 230 -13.73 -12.85 10.91
C ILE A 230 -13.41 -12.23 9.56
N ALA A 231 -12.14 -12.14 9.20
CA ALA A 231 -11.71 -11.71 7.89
C ALA A 231 -11.28 -12.90 7.03
N GLN A 232 -11.84 -12.98 5.82
CA GLN A 232 -11.38 -13.86 4.74
C GLN A 232 -10.58 -13.02 3.75
N LEU A 233 -9.38 -13.46 3.44
CA LEU A 233 -8.49 -12.82 2.49
C LEU A 233 -8.18 -13.81 1.35
N SER A 234 -8.16 -13.30 0.12
CA SER A 234 -7.75 -14.03 -1.08
C SER A 234 -6.77 -13.18 -1.88
N CYS A 235 -5.62 -13.73 -2.26
CA CYS A 235 -4.65 -13.02 -3.08
C CYS A 235 -3.79 -13.94 -3.94
N GLY A 236 -3.24 -13.41 -5.03
CA GLY A 236 -2.38 -14.16 -5.95
C GLY A 236 -2.05 -13.36 -7.20
N TYR A 237 -1.11 -13.88 -7.99
CA TYR A 237 -0.53 -13.13 -9.12
C TYR A 237 -0.48 -13.91 -10.46
N LEU A 238 -0.98 -15.15 -10.50
CA LEU A 238 -1.15 -15.93 -11.74
C LEU A 238 -2.61 -16.37 -11.93
N LEU A 239 -3.56 -15.56 -11.48
CA LEU A 239 -4.98 -15.83 -11.66
C LEU A 239 -5.80 -14.55 -11.78
N THR A 240 -6.91 -14.66 -12.51
CA THR A 240 -7.96 -13.65 -12.52
C THR A 240 -9.10 -14.11 -11.64
N GLN A 241 -9.47 -13.29 -10.66
CA GLN A 241 -10.70 -13.43 -9.88
C GLN A 241 -11.35 -12.05 -9.70
N ASP A 242 -12.59 -12.03 -9.24
CA ASP A 242 -13.28 -10.79 -8.96
C ASP A 242 -12.67 -10.13 -7.73
N ASP A 243 -11.92 -9.04 -7.94
CA ASP A 243 -11.38 -8.23 -6.86
C ASP A 243 -12.49 -7.41 -6.20
N HIS A 244 -12.64 -7.55 -4.89
CA HIS A 244 -13.75 -6.92 -4.19
C HIS A 244 -13.49 -6.78 -2.69
N ILE A 245 -14.40 -6.01 -2.06
CA ILE A 245 -14.54 -5.90 -0.62
C ILE A 245 -16.00 -6.19 -0.28
N ARG A 246 -16.26 -7.11 0.63
CA ARG A 246 -17.58 -7.28 1.26
C ARG A 246 -17.44 -7.20 2.77
N ILE A 247 -18.37 -6.48 3.39
CA ILE A 247 -18.43 -6.33 4.85
C ILE A 247 -19.83 -6.68 5.29
N TYR A 248 -19.94 -7.63 6.20
CA TYR A 248 -21.21 -8.16 6.70
C TYR A 248 -21.40 -7.70 8.14
N GLY A 249 -22.50 -7.00 8.39
CA GLY A 249 -22.89 -6.58 9.72
C GLY A 249 -24.26 -7.14 10.13
N THR A 250 -24.65 -6.91 11.38
CA THR A 250 -25.94 -7.39 11.92
C THR A 250 -27.16 -6.70 11.32
N ALA A 251 -26.98 -5.52 10.72
CA ALA A 251 -28.04 -4.69 10.18
C ALA A 251 -27.79 -4.29 8.71
N GLY A 252 -27.00 -5.07 7.98
CA GLY A 252 -26.79 -4.88 6.54
C GLY A 252 -25.42 -5.35 6.07
N GLN A 253 -25.10 -5.05 4.81
CA GLN A 253 -23.80 -5.31 4.23
C GLN A 253 -23.33 -4.15 3.34
N LEU A 254 -22.01 -4.01 3.22
CA LEU A 254 -21.34 -3.13 2.27
C LEU A 254 -20.63 -3.97 1.23
N TYR A 255 -20.74 -3.60 -0.05
CA TYR A 255 -20.04 -4.21 -1.16
C TYR A 255 -19.32 -3.16 -2.00
N VAL A 256 -18.03 -3.34 -2.18
CA VAL A 256 -17.20 -2.52 -3.07
C VAL A 256 -16.80 -3.38 -4.27
N PRO A 257 -17.44 -3.19 -5.43
CA PRO A 257 -17.19 -4.03 -6.62
C PRO A 257 -15.84 -3.74 -7.27
N LYS A 258 -15.29 -2.54 -7.04
CA LYS A 258 -13.98 -2.12 -7.55
C LYS A 258 -13.26 -1.36 -6.44
N PRO A 259 -12.34 -2.00 -5.72
CA PRO A 259 -11.56 -1.33 -4.69
C PRO A 259 -10.63 -0.26 -5.29
N ALA A 260 -10.33 0.78 -4.52
CA ALA A 260 -9.52 1.92 -4.98
C ALA A 260 -8.05 1.58 -5.37
N TRP A 261 -7.58 0.35 -5.18
CA TRP A 261 -6.27 -0.10 -5.68
C TRP A 261 -6.30 -0.60 -7.14
N ILE A 262 -7.49 -0.79 -7.72
CA ILE A 262 -7.67 -1.18 -9.13
C ILE A 262 -7.25 -0.03 -10.05
N HIS A 263 -6.57 -0.36 -11.15
CA HIS A 263 -5.96 0.61 -12.07
C HIS A 263 -6.90 1.72 -12.53
N GLU A 264 -8.17 1.41 -12.79
CA GLU A 264 -9.16 2.39 -13.27
C GLU A 264 -9.47 3.50 -12.26
N LEU A 265 -9.24 3.24 -10.98
CA LEU A 265 -9.47 4.20 -9.90
C LEU A 265 -8.19 4.95 -9.47
N ARG A 266 -7.08 4.74 -10.18
CA ARG A 266 -5.82 5.49 -9.92
C ARG A 266 -5.89 6.93 -10.45
N THR A 267 -6.78 7.20 -11.40
CA THR A 267 -7.06 8.54 -11.96
C THR A 267 -8.35 9.12 -11.39
N PRO A 268 -8.59 10.44 -11.52
CA PRO A 268 -9.87 11.04 -11.15
C PRO A 268 -11.06 10.32 -11.81
N GLY A 269 -12.15 10.15 -11.07
CA GLY A 269 -13.31 9.39 -11.54
C GLY A 269 -14.33 9.13 -10.44
N VAL A 270 -15.35 8.32 -10.78
CA VAL A 270 -16.39 7.90 -9.86
C VAL A 270 -16.17 6.45 -9.46
N SER A 271 -16.20 6.21 -8.16
CA SER A 271 -16.18 4.89 -7.55
C SER A 271 -17.49 4.64 -6.82
N THR A 272 -17.79 3.37 -6.49
CA THR A 272 -19.06 3.03 -5.86
C THR A 272 -18.89 2.16 -4.62
N ILE A 273 -19.85 2.27 -3.71
CA ILE A 273 -20.10 1.35 -2.61
C ILE A 273 -21.58 1.00 -2.66
N VAL A 274 -21.93 -0.28 -2.55
CA VAL A 274 -23.31 -0.74 -2.46
C VAL A 274 -23.63 -1.06 -1.00
N LEU A 275 -24.62 -0.37 -0.44
CA LEU A 275 -25.16 -0.65 0.89
C LEU A 275 -26.44 -1.46 0.74
N THR A 276 -26.54 -2.62 1.39
CA THR A 276 -27.76 -3.43 1.39
C THR A 276 -28.27 -3.60 2.83
N PRO A 277 -29.42 -3.00 3.18
CA PRO A 277 -30.09 -3.24 4.46
C PRO A 277 -30.63 -4.68 4.57
N PRO A 278 -31.05 -5.16 5.76
CA PRO A 278 -31.48 -6.55 5.97
C PRO A 278 -32.71 -6.94 5.14
N ASP A 279 -33.68 -6.03 5.05
CA ASP A 279 -34.96 -6.22 4.36
C ASP A 279 -35.20 -5.12 3.30
N GLY A 280 -34.11 -4.52 2.78
CA GLY A 280 -34.16 -3.38 1.87
C GLY A 280 -33.47 -3.66 0.53
N GLU A 281 -33.80 -2.85 -0.47
CA GLU A 281 -33.11 -2.88 -1.76
C GLU A 281 -31.68 -2.33 -1.64
N PRO A 282 -30.71 -2.85 -2.42
CA PRO A 282 -29.36 -2.29 -2.47
C PRO A 282 -29.36 -0.83 -2.93
N GLU A 283 -28.70 0.04 -2.15
CA GLU A 283 -28.42 1.43 -2.47
C GLU A 283 -27.00 1.56 -3.04
N VAL A 284 -26.87 2.18 -4.22
CA VAL A 284 -25.57 2.51 -4.80
C VAL A 284 -25.17 3.92 -4.36
N ILE A 285 -24.06 4.00 -3.62
CA ILE A 285 -23.43 5.24 -3.19
C ILE A 285 -22.31 5.54 -4.17
N GLU A 286 -22.44 6.62 -4.94
CA GLU A 286 -21.38 7.12 -5.82
C GLU A 286 -20.44 8.05 -5.05
N ILE A 287 -19.14 7.88 -5.26
CA ILE A 287 -18.09 8.67 -4.62
C ILE A 287 -17.16 9.22 -5.71
N GLU A 288 -17.13 10.55 -5.81
CA GLU A 288 -16.27 11.27 -6.75
C GLU A 288 -14.85 11.47 -6.16
N ALA A 289 -13.84 11.10 -6.94
CA ALA A 289 -12.45 11.42 -6.69
C ALA A 289 -11.97 12.44 -7.73
N THR A 290 -11.73 13.67 -7.28
CA THR A 290 -11.27 14.79 -8.15
C THR A 290 -9.76 14.80 -8.42
N GLN A 291 -9.03 13.83 -7.88
CA GLN A 291 -7.58 13.73 -7.93
C GLN A 291 -7.19 12.25 -7.90
N GLY A 292 -6.18 11.88 -8.68
CA GLY A 292 -5.64 10.52 -8.72
C GLY A 292 -4.90 10.12 -7.44
N VAL A 293 -4.72 8.82 -7.23
CA VAL A 293 -4.23 8.27 -5.95
C VAL A 293 -2.80 8.71 -5.60
N TYR A 294 -1.88 8.73 -6.57
CA TYR A 294 -0.49 9.13 -6.32
C TYR A 294 -0.33 10.64 -6.11
N ALA A 295 -1.15 11.45 -6.79
CA ALA A 295 -1.20 12.89 -6.54
C ALA A 295 -1.69 13.18 -5.11
N ARG A 296 -2.67 12.40 -4.62
CA ARG A 296 -3.13 12.46 -3.22
C ARG A 296 -2.04 12.05 -2.25
N GLU A 297 -1.28 11.00 -2.52
CA GLU A 297 -0.15 10.60 -1.66
C GLU A 297 0.90 11.70 -1.58
N ALA A 298 1.31 12.27 -2.72
CA ALA A 298 2.28 13.37 -2.74
C ALA A 298 1.79 14.58 -1.92
N ASP A 299 0.54 15.00 -2.13
CA ASP A 299 -0.08 16.11 -1.39
C ASP A 299 -0.24 15.78 0.10
N TYR A 300 -0.60 14.54 0.44
CA TYR A 300 -0.75 14.10 1.83
C TYR A 300 0.57 14.12 2.58
N VAL A 301 1.66 13.65 1.96
CA VAL A 301 3.00 13.74 2.53
C VAL A 301 3.40 15.20 2.72
N ALA A 302 3.20 16.05 1.72
CA ALA A 302 3.52 17.47 1.84
C ALA A 302 2.74 18.16 2.98
N ALA A 303 1.49 17.76 3.23
CA ALA A 303 0.67 18.28 4.32
C ALA A 303 1.12 17.79 5.72
N HIS A 304 1.69 16.59 5.83
CA HIS A 304 2.00 15.95 7.13
C HIS A 304 3.50 15.74 7.38
N VAL A 305 4.38 16.28 6.54
CA VAL A 305 5.83 16.11 6.67
C VAL A 305 6.36 16.57 8.04
N ALA A 306 5.72 17.60 8.62
CA ALA A 306 6.03 18.10 9.95
C ALA A 306 5.66 17.12 11.08
N ASP A 307 4.69 16.23 10.85
CA ASP A 307 4.18 15.28 11.84
C ASP A 307 5.03 13.99 11.91
N ARG A 308 6.03 13.86 11.03
CA ARG A 308 6.95 12.71 10.88
C ARG A 308 6.31 11.39 10.45
N GLN A 309 5.00 11.31 10.40
CA GLN A 309 4.26 10.15 9.88
C GLN A 309 2.89 10.59 9.38
N GLY A 310 2.27 9.79 8.53
CA GLY A 310 0.87 9.99 8.15
C GLY A 310 -0.07 9.62 9.31
N PRO A 311 -0.95 10.51 9.80
CA PRO A 311 -1.88 10.17 10.89
C PRO A 311 -2.77 8.95 10.60
N GLU A 312 -3.19 8.77 9.35
CA GLU A 312 -4.04 7.64 8.91
C GLU A 312 -3.23 6.39 8.52
N LEU A 313 -1.91 6.55 8.41
CA LEU A 313 -0.91 5.57 7.97
C LEU A 313 0.28 5.60 8.94
N ALA A 314 -0.03 5.55 10.24
CA ALA A 314 0.96 5.67 11.30
C ALA A 314 1.93 4.48 11.32
N TRP A 315 3.09 4.64 11.92
CA TRP A 315 4.09 3.55 11.99
C TRP A 315 3.57 2.30 12.71
N THR A 316 2.68 2.48 13.68
CA THR A 316 2.00 1.36 14.35
C THR A 316 1.11 0.56 13.41
N GLU A 317 0.53 1.21 12.39
CA GLU A 317 -0.27 0.56 11.36
C GLU A 317 0.56 -0.31 10.44
N THR A 318 1.66 0.25 9.92
CA THR A 318 2.63 -0.51 9.12
C THR A 318 3.15 -1.73 9.89
N LEU A 319 3.56 -1.57 11.15
CA LEU A 319 4.08 -2.68 11.95
C LEU A 319 3.03 -3.78 12.18
N ALA A 320 1.79 -3.41 12.49
CA ALA A 320 0.72 -4.38 12.70
C ALA A 320 0.34 -5.09 11.38
N ASN A 321 0.41 -4.39 10.24
CA ASN A 321 0.22 -5.02 8.93
C ASN A 321 1.35 -6.02 8.63
N MET A 322 2.61 -5.62 8.82
CA MET A 322 3.78 -6.48 8.62
C MET A 322 3.75 -7.73 9.51
N ARG A 323 3.40 -7.61 10.79
CA ARG A 323 3.23 -8.76 11.69
C ARG A 323 2.10 -9.68 11.26
N THR A 324 1.04 -9.11 10.69
CA THR A 324 -0.07 -9.89 10.12
C THR A 324 0.40 -10.69 8.89
N LEU A 325 1.18 -10.06 8.01
CA LEU A 325 1.78 -10.69 6.83
C LEU A 325 2.76 -11.81 7.21
N ASP A 326 3.64 -11.57 8.20
CA ASP A 326 4.56 -12.59 8.71
C ASP A 326 3.81 -13.83 9.21
N ARG A 327 2.73 -13.62 9.96
CA ARG A 327 1.89 -14.71 10.48
C ARG A 327 1.12 -15.44 9.39
N TRP A 328 0.61 -14.72 8.38
CA TRP A 328 -0.08 -15.36 7.26
C TRP A 328 0.86 -16.20 6.41
N ARG A 329 2.03 -15.65 6.04
CA ARG A 329 3.09 -16.39 5.34
C ARG A 329 3.53 -17.64 6.10
N ALA A 330 3.76 -17.51 7.41
CA ALA A 330 4.10 -18.66 8.26
C ALA A 330 2.98 -19.72 8.30
N ALA A 331 1.71 -19.31 8.28
CA ALA A 331 0.57 -20.21 8.29
C ALA A 331 0.40 -21.01 6.99
N VAL A 332 0.81 -20.44 5.85
CA VAL A 332 0.72 -21.10 4.54
C VAL A 332 2.01 -21.84 4.14
N GLY A 333 3.07 -21.74 4.94
CA GLY A 333 4.35 -22.41 4.67
C GLY A 333 5.23 -21.69 3.65
N TYR A 334 5.05 -20.38 3.45
CA TYR A 334 5.91 -19.56 2.59
C TYR A 334 7.38 -19.67 3.02
N GLY A 335 8.28 -19.84 2.05
CA GLY A 335 9.73 -19.90 2.26
C GLY A 335 10.22 -21.16 2.97
N ARG A 336 9.39 -22.21 3.06
CA ARG A 336 9.78 -23.54 3.54
C ARG A 336 10.14 -24.49 2.41
#